data_AF-A0A8T7GKR0-F1
#
_entry.id   AF-A0A8T7GKR0-F1
#
_cell.length_a   1.000
_cell.length_b   1.000
_cell.length_c   1.000
_cell.angle_alpha   90.00
_cell.angle_beta   90.00
_cell.angle_gamma   90.00
#
_symmetry.space_group_name_H-M   'P 1'
#
loop_
_entity.id
_entity.type
_entity.pdbx_description
1 polymer ?
#
loop_
_entity_poly.entity_id
_entity_poly.type
_entity_poly.pdbx_seq_one_letter_code
_entity_poly.pdbx_strand_id
1 'polypeptide(L)'
;MQASRLALEALLVLLIAGHLAINLFADLPRFLVGENIVKAMLYAVGLYAVHRGLPWGYYYVAILAAFGAGRVSRTVVDPYGRLGAAGLDCEPNPAMAYAHIPLVLAELAAAVLAAVAGLRARV
;
A
#
# COMPACT_ATOMS: atom_id res chain seq x y z
N MET A 1 22.07 -6.73 3.42
CA MET A 1 20.73 -6.94 4.04
C MET A 1 20.16 -5.68 4.69
N GLN A 2 20.98 -4.89 5.40
CA GLN A 2 20.52 -3.73 6.15
C GLN A 2 19.82 -2.65 5.30
N ALA A 3 20.36 -2.33 4.11
CA ALA A 3 19.78 -1.31 3.24
C ALA A 3 18.36 -1.67 2.74
N SER A 4 18.11 -2.92 2.32
CA SER A 4 16.78 -3.35 1.85
C SER A 4 15.74 -3.33 2.96
N ARG A 5 16.16 -3.66 4.19
CA ARG A 5 15.28 -3.59 5.37
C ARG A 5 14.95 -2.15 5.74
N LEU A 6 15.95 -1.26 5.76
CA LEU A 6 15.73 0.17 6.04
C LEU A 6 14.81 0.81 4.99
N ALA A 7 14.99 0.47 3.71
CA ALA A 7 14.12 0.94 2.64
C ALA A 7 12.67 0.47 2.85
N LEU A 8 12.47 -0.81 3.22
CA LEU A 8 11.15 -1.35 3.53
C LEU A 8 10.53 -0.65 4.74
N GLU A 9 11.27 -0.48 5.84
CA GLU A 9 10.79 0.20 7.05
C GLU A 9 10.38 1.66 6.74
N ALA A 10 11.21 2.39 6.00
CA ALA A 10 10.91 3.76 5.56
C ALA A 10 9.65 3.83 4.68
N LEU A 11 9.51 2.88 3.76
CA LEU A 11 8.34 2.81 2.88
C LEU A 11 7.06 2.47 3.66
N LEU A 12 7.15 1.59 4.65
CA LEU A 12 6.02 1.29 5.55
C LEU A 12 5.62 2.51 6.37
N VAL A 13 6.58 3.25 6.91
CA VAL A 13 6.30 4.52 7.62
C VAL A 13 5.60 5.51 6.68
N LEU A 14 6.07 5.65 5.45
CA LEU A 14 5.45 6.53 4.46
C LEU A 14 4.01 6.11 4.12
N LEU A 15 3.76 4.80 3.96
CA LEU A 15 2.42 4.26 3.71
C LEU A 15 1.48 4.51 4.90
N ILE A 16 1.95 4.31 6.13
CA ILE A 16 1.18 4.59 7.35
C ILE A 16 0.83 6.08 7.41
N ALA A 17 1.84 6.94 7.28
CA ALA A 17 1.66 8.38 7.30
C ALA A 17 0.71 8.85 6.19
N GLY A 18 0.83 8.32 4.97
CA GLY A 18 -0.04 8.66 3.85
C GLY A 18 -1.50 8.30 4.09
N HIS A 19 -1.77 7.09 4.58
CA HIS A 19 -3.15 6.66 4.89
C HIS A 19 -3.77 7.46 6.05
N LEU A 20 -2.98 7.91 7.02
CA LEU A 20 -3.49 8.76 8.11
C LEU A 20 -3.65 10.21 7.67
N ALA A 21 -2.68 10.76 6.95
CA ALA A 21 -2.67 12.14 6.51
C ALA A 21 -3.81 12.46 5.55
N ILE A 22 -4.16 11.56 4.62
CA ILE A 22 -5.25 11.82 3.67
C ILE A 22 -6.60 12.06 4.37
N ASN A 23 -6.82 11.46 5.54
CA ASN A 23 -8.03 11.69 6.34
C ASN A 23 -8.10 13.12 6.92
N LEU A 24 -6.98 13.85 6.97
CA LEU A 24 -6.90 15.24 7.45
C LEU A 24 -7.04 16.26 6.34
N PHE A 25 -6.69 15.88 5.10
CA PHE A 25 -6.63 16.80 3.96
C PHE A 25 -7.77 16.63 2.95
N ALA A 26 -8.46 15.48 2.97
CA ALA A 26 -9.57 15.18 2.06
C ALA A 26 -10.86 14.94 2.83
N ASP A 27 -11.97 15.49 2.32
CA ASP A 27 -13.31 15.22 2.84
C ASP A 27 -13.79 13.85 2.36
N LEU A 28 -13.43 12.82 3.13
CA LEU A 28 -13.69 11.42 2.79
C LEU A 28 -14.96 10.91 3.49
N PRO A 29 -15.77 10.10 2.80
CA PRO A 29 -16.81 9.29 3.45
C PRO A 29 -16.26 8.50 4.65
N ARG A 30 -17.05 8.41 5.72
CA ARG A 30 -16.65 7.76 7.00
C ARG A 30 -16.10 6.34 6.82
N PHE A 31 -16.62 5.59 5.86
CA PHE A 31 -16.14 4.23 5.58
C PHE A 31 -14.72 4.21 5.01
N LEU A 32 -14.34 5.18 4.17
CA LEU A 32 -12.98 5.30 3.63
C LEU A 32 -11.98 5.74 4.72
N VAL A 33 -12.41 6.63 5.62
CA VAL A 33 -11.63 6.99 6.80
C VAL A 33 -11.33 5.75 7.65
N GLY A 34 -12.36 4.93 7.91
CA GLY A 34 -12.21 3.67 8.62
C GLY A 34 -11.26 2.70 7.91
N GLU A 35 -11.40 2.53 6.60
CA GLU A 35 -10.50 1.68 5.81
C GLU A 35 -9.04 2.16 5.88
N ASN A 36 -8.80 3.46 5.76
CA ASN A 36 -7.47 4.04 5.85
C ASN A 36 -6.82 3.83 7.22
N ILE A 37 -7.59 4.00 8.31
CA ILE A 37 -7.12 3.72 9.67
C ILE A 37 -6.77 2.24 9.82
N VAL A 38 -7.64 1.33 9.35
CA VAL A 38 -7.38 -0.11 9.39
C VAL A 38 -6.11 -0.47 8.63
N LYS A 39 -5.94 0.05 7.41
CA LYS A 39 -4.72 -0.17 6.62
C LYS A 39 -3.47 0.34 7.34
N ALA A 40 -3.52 1.54 7.92
CA ALA A 40 -2.41 2.09 8.68
C ALA A 40 -2.03 1.19 9.87
N MET A 41 -3.01 0.66 10.60
CA MET A 41 -2.76 -0.29 11.69
C MET A 41 -2.14 -1.60 11.20
N LEU A 42 -2.63 -2.17 10.09
CA LEU A 42 -2.08 -3.39 9.50
C LEU A 42 -0.61 -3.17 9.08
N TYR A 43 -0.31 -2.04 8.43
CA TYR A 43 1.08 -1.69 8.11
C TYR A 43 1.94 -1.46 9.34
N ALA A 44 1.40 -0.90 10.43
CA ALA A 44 2.12 -0.73 11.69
C ALA A 44 2.48 -2.08 12.33
N VAL A 45 1.58 -3.08 12.28
CA VAL A 45 1.86 -4.46 12.71
C VAL A 45 2.98 -5.06 11.87
N GLY A 46 2.92 -4.89 10.54
CA GLY A 46 3.97 -5.34 9.62
C GLY A 46 5.32 -4.68 9.90
N LEU A 47 5.34 -3.36 10.10
CA LEU A 47 6.52 -2.58 10.45
C LEU A 47 7.13 -3.06 11.76
N TYR A 48 6.31 -3.25 12.80
CA TYR A 48 6.77 -3.80 14.07
C TYR A 48 7.42 -5.18 13.89
N ALA A 49 6.78 -6.09 13.15
CA ALA A 49 7.30 -7.42 12.92
C ALA A 49 8.64 -7.41 12.15
N VAL A 50 8.74 -6.61 11.08
CA VAL A 50 9.97 -6.41 10.31
C VAL A 50 11.07 -5.80 11.19
N HIS A 51 10.72 -4.78 11.99
CA HIS A 51 11.66 -4.11 12.87
C HIS A 51 12.20 -5.02 13.98
N ARG A 52 11.38 -5.93 14.49
CA ARG A 52 11.80 -6.97 15.44
C ARG A 52 12.55 -8.14 14.79
N GLY A 53 12.72 -8.12 13.46
CA GLY A 53 13.40 -9.18 12.73
C GLY A 53 12.60 -10.48 12.66
N LEU A 54 11.28 -10.42 12.86
CA LEU A 54 10.42 -11.61 12.81
C LEU A 54 10.24 -12.05 11.36
N PRO A 55 10.61 -13.30 10.98
CA PRO A 55 10.58 -13.74 9.58
C PRO A 55 9.19 -13.67 8.94
N TRP A 56 8.13 -13.91 9.73
CA TRP A 56 6.75 -13.83 9.24
C TRP A 56 6.33 -12.41 8.83
N GLY A 57 6.96 -11.37 9.40
CA GLY A 57 6.64 -9.98 9.12
C GLY A 57 6.84 -9.61 7.64
N TYR A 58 7.88 -10.17 7.01
CA TYR A 58 8.15 -9.97 5.59
C TYR A 58 7.04 -10.55 4.70
N TYR A 59 6.58 -11.77 5.00
CA TYR A 59 5.48 -12.39 4.23
C TYR A 59 4.16 -11.67 4.45
N TYR A 60 3.90 -11.27 5.70
CA TYR A 60 2.71 -10.50 6.05
C TYR A 60 2.64 -9.18 5.27
N VAL A 61 3.73 -8.41 5.27
CA VAL A 61 3.82 -7.15 4.51
C VAL A 61 3.70 -7.41 3.00
N ALA A 62 4.34 -8.46 2.48
CA ALA A 62 4.27 -8.80 1.07
C ALA A 62 2.82 -9.03 0.60
N ILE A 63 2.05 -9.81 1.35
CA ILE A 63 0.65 -10.11 1.04
C ILE A 63 -0.22 -8.87 1.20
N LEU A 64 -0.08 -8.15 2.31
CA LEU A 64 -0.86 -6.95 2.59
C LEU A 64 -0.67 -5.89 1.50
N ALA A 65 0.59 -5.62 1.13
CA ALA A 65 0.91 -4.62 0.13
C ALA A 65 0.54 -5.05 -1.29
N ALA A 66 0.67 -6.34 -1.64
CA ALA A 66 0.19 -6.85 -2.92
C ALA A 66 -1.33 -6.74 -3.05
N PHE A 67 -2.08 -7.05 -1.98
CA PHE A 67 -3.53 -6.88 -1.96
C PHE A 67 -3.92 -5.40 -2.06
N GLY A 68 -3.23 -4.53 -1.32
CA GLY A 68 -3.37 -3.08 -1.42
C GLY A 68 -3.22 -2.61 -2.86
N ALA A 69 -2.10 -2.98 -3.49
CA ALA A 69 -1.76 -2.55 -4.85
C ALA A 69 -2.81 -3.02 -5.86
N GLY A 70 -3.30 -4.25 -5.74
CA GLY A 70 -4.37 -4.78 -6.59
C GLY A 70 -5.72 -4.09 -6.38
N ARG A 71 -6.00 -3.60 -5.17
CA ARG A 71 -7.21 -2.81 -4.90
C ARG A 71 -7.08 -1.39 -5.47
N VAL A 72 -5.95 -0.72 -5.26
CA VAL A 72 -5.71 0.65 -5.76
C VAL A 72 -5.52 0.66 -7.28
N SER A 73 -4.96 -0.39 -7.89
CA SER A 73 -4.82 -0.44 -9.35
C SER A 73 -6.16 -0.36 -10.09
N ARG A 74 -7.26 -0.84 -9.48
CA ARG A 74 -8.61 -0.71 -10.03
C ARG A 74 -9.13 0.72 -10.11
N THR A 75 -8.54 1.65 -9.36
CA THR A 75 -8.85 3.09 -9.50
C THR A 75 -8.06 3.74 -10.64
N VAL A 76 -6.98 3.10 -11.10
CA VAL A 76 -6.14 3.54 -12.22
C VAL A 76 -6.66 2.98 -13.53
N VAL A 77 -6.89 1.66 -13.60
CA VAL A 77 -7.37 0.95 -14.79
C VAL A 77 -8.48 -0.03 -14.38
N ASP A 78 -9.62 0.02 -15.06
CA ASP A 78 -10.68 -0.98 -14.86
C ASP A 78 -10.36 -2.34 -15.54
N PRO A 79 -11.14 -3.39 -15.24
CA PRO A 79 -10.98 -4.69 -15.91
C PRO A 79 -11.17 -4.67 -17.43
N TYR A 80 -11.74 -3.59 -17.98
CA TYR A 80 -11.99 -3.40 -19.41
C TYR A 80 -10.92 -2.53 -20.09
N GLY A 81 -9.87 -2.12 -19.37
CA GLY A 81 -8.76 -1.31 -19.88
C GLY A 81 -9.00 0.20 -19.91
N ARG A 82 -10.04 0.71 -19.24
CA ARG A 82 -10.35 2.15 -19.17
C ARG A 82 -9.56 2.82 -18.04
N LEU A 83 -8.96 3.97 -18.33
CA LEU A 83 -8.22 4.77 -17.36
C LEU A 83 -9.17 5.60 -16.47
N GLY A 84 -8.91 5.65 -15.17
CA GLY A 84 -9.60 6.57 -14.25
C GLY A 84 -11.00 6.12 -13.83
N ALA A 85 -11.22 4.81 -13.70
CA ALA A 85 -12.54 4.23 -13.47
C ALA A 85 -13.06 4.31 -12.02
N ALA A 86 -12.53 5.23 -11.21
CA ALA A 86 -12.99 5.42 -9.84
C ALA A 86 -14.10 6.47 -9.78
N GLY A 87 -15.34 6.02 -10.02
CA GLY A 87 -16.56 6.78 -9.75
C GLY A 87 -17.77 5.87 -9.77
N LEU A 88 -18.78 6.16 -8.94
CA LEU A 88 -20.12 5.53 -9.02
C LEU A 88 -20.79 5.77 -10.38
N ASP A 89 -20.27 6.72 -11.15
CA ASP A 89 -20.87 7.20 -12.39
C ASP A 89 -20.20 6.62 -13.66
N CYS A 90 -19.20 5.71 -13.50
CA CYS A 90 -18.47 5.06 -14.60
C CYS A 90 -17.79 6.01 -15.61
N GLU A 91 -17.74 7.32 -15.35
CA GLU A 91 -17.04 8.26 -16.22
C GLU A 91 -15.52 8.21 -15.97
N PRO A 92 -14.70 8.06 -17.04
CA PRO A 92 -13.26 8.06 -16.93
C PRO A 92 -12.74 9.40 -16.38
N ASN A 93 -12.10 9.38 -15.19
CA ASN A 93 -11.38 10.53 -14.66
C ASN A 93 -9.86 10.27 -14.64
N PRO A 94 -9.13 10.62 -15.72
CA PRO A 94 -7.71 10.36 -15.82
C PRO A 94 -6.89 11.09 -14.74
N ALA A 95 -7.34 12.26 -14.26
CA ALA A 95 -6.68 12.96 -13.16
C ALA A 95 -6.67 12.13 -11.87
N MET A 96 -7.76 11.40 -11.60
CA MET A 96 -7.85 10.48 -10.47
C MET A 96 -6.94 9.26 -10.66
N ALA A 97 -6.79 8.74 -11.88
CA ALA A 97 -5.84 7.67 -12.16
C ALA A 97 -4.40 8.12 -11.83
N TYR A 98 -3.99 9.29 -12.32
CA TYR A 98 -2.65 9.82 -12.08
C TYR A 98 -2.34 10.05 -10.60
N ALA A 99 -3.34 10.49 -9.82
CA ALA A 99 -3.20 10.67 -8.37
C ALA A 99 -2.95 9.36 -7.61
N HIS A 100 -3.45 8.22 -8.11
CA HIS A 100 -3.30 6.91 -7.47
C HIS A 100 -2.06 6.12 -7.91
N ILE A 101 -1.45 6.43 -9.06
CA ILE A 101 -0.24 5.75 -9.55
C ILE A 101 0.88 5.71 -8.50
N PRO A 102 1.25 6.83 -7.82
CA PRO A 102 2.30 6.79 -6.81
C PRO A 102 2.02 5.82 -5.66
N LEU A 103 0.75 5.72 -5.24
CA LEU A 103 0.34 4.80 -4.18
C LEU A 103 0.45 3.34 -4.63
N VAL A 104 0.00 3.01 -5.85
CA VAL A 104 0.16 1.66 -6.42
C VAL A 104 1.64 1.27 -6.48
N LEU A 105 2.50 2.18 -6.94
CA LEU A 105 3.94 1.93 -7.03
C LEU A 105 4.58 1.74 -5.65
N ALA A 106 4.17 2.53 -4.65
CA ALA A 106 4.64 2.38 -3.27
C ALA A 106 4.21 1.03 -2.67
N GLU A 107 2.96 0.62 -2.86
CA GLU A 107 2.47 -0.68 -2.39
C GLU A 107 3.16 -1.85 -3.11
N LEU A 108 3.38 -1.76 -4.43
CA LEU A 108 4.15 -2.77 -5.18
C LEU A 108 5.61 -2.84 -4.73
N ALA A 109 6.26 -1.70 -4.52
CA ALA A 109 7.64 -1.64 -4.04
C ALA A 109 7.76 -2.29 -2.65
N ALA A 110 6.80 -2.02 -1.74
CA ALA A 110 6.76 -2.65 -0.44
C ALA A 110 6.57 -4.17 -0.55
N ALA A 111 5.67 -4.62 -1.44
CA ALA A 111 5.43 -6.03 -1.67
C ALA A 111 6.68 -6.77 -2.16
N VAL A 112 7.37 -6.23 -3.16
CA VAL A 112 8.58 -6.82 -3.75
C VAL A 112 9.73 -6.82 -2.74
N LEU A 113 9.98 -5.70 -2.06
CA LEU A 113 11.04 -5.60 -1.06
C LEU A 113 10.82 -6.59 0.08
N ALA A 114 9.59 -6.70 0.56
CA ALA A 114 9.24 -7.64 1.62
C ALA A 114 9.35 -9.10 1.17
N ALA A 115 8.88 -9.45 -0.04
CA ALA A 115 9.01 -10.80 -0.58
C ALA A 115 10.48 -11.21 -0.75
N VAL A 116 11.31 -10.34 -1.34
CA VAL A 116 12.75 -10.59 -1.51
C VAL A 116 13.46 -10.73 -0.16
N ALA A 117 13.14 -9.86 0.81
CA ALA A 117 13.71 -9.94 2.15
C ALA A 117 13.30 -11.22 2.88
N GLY A 118 12.03 -11.63 2.75
CA GLY A 118 11.51 -12.88 3.33
C GLY A 118 12.18 -14.11 2.73
N LEU A 119 12.34 -14.17 1.40
CA LEU A 119 13.06 -15.27 0.73
C LEU A 119 14.51 -15.38 1.19
N ARG A 120 15.20 -14.25 1.35
CA ARG A 120 16.59 -14.20 1.82
C ARG A 120 16.75 -14.56 3.30
N ALA A 121 15.73 -14.35 4.13
CA ALA A 121 15.77 -14.71 5.54
C ALA A 121 15.65 -16.23 5.80
N ARG A 122 15.37 -17.04 4.76
CA ARG A 122 15.30 -18.50 4.85
C ARG A 122 16.59 -19.22 4.44
N VAL A 123 17.53 -18.50 3.80
CA VAL A 123 18.83 -19.00 3.35
C VAL A 123 19.88 -18.60 4.38
#